data_AF-A0A1H0IAR2-F1
#
_entry.id   AF-A0A1H0IAR2-F1
#
_cell.length_a   1.000
_cell.length_b   1.000
_cell.length_c   1.000
_cell.angle_alpha   90.00
_cell.angle_beta   90.00
_cell.angle_gamma   90.00
#
_symmetry.space_group_name_H-M   'P 1'
#
loop_
_entity.id
_entity.type
_entity.pdbx_description
1 polymer ?
#
loop_
_entity_poly.entity_id
_entity_poly.type
_entity_poly.pdbx_seq_one_letter_code
_entity_poly.pdbx_strand_id
1 'polypeptide(L)'
;MSQPASSLLPSRKKRCTTSKGRIIAEALDNQLLHFAHTDTRFTIAKVRNALLAQPELADHNKTQLRYHVRDRLNKLEEMGLAERVDIEGQNRPIYRLILDDSDASCDEVSAEATSPVDTTHLTPTSTTDDTDDLLAFLERDRHQLSTQMQAAISEAEYYQQVLTRYPQEKSRISPLLDKAIKRSGTLKGQWDANLTLRHQLTAQEDCA
;
A
#
# COMPACT_ATOMS: atom_id res chain seq x y z
N MET A 1 30.12 -18.15 -42.21
CA MET A 1 30.50 -17.94 -40.80
C MET A 1 30.07 -16.52 -40.44
N SER A 2 28.88 -16.34 -39.88
CA SER A 2 28.31 -15.02 -39.57
C SER A 2 28.09 -14.93 -38.07
N GLN A 3 28.74 -13.93 -37.44
CA GLN A 3 28.64 -13.62 -36.01
C GLN A 3 27.27 -13.00 -35.68
N PRO A 4 26.69 -13.29 -34.50
CA PRO A 4 25.48 -12.62 -34.06
C PRO A 4 25.79 -11.23 -33.46
N ALA A 5 24.92 -10.28 -33.78
CA ALA A 5 24.97 -8.90 -33.32
C ALA A 5 24.75 -8.79 -31.80
N SER A 6 25.60 -8.00 -31.16
CA SER A 6 25.49 -7.60 -29.75
C SER A 6 24.14 -6.96 -29.45
N SER A 7 23.43 -7.55 -28.50
CA SER A 7 22.23 -7.00 -27.88
C SER A 7 22.57 -5.71 -27.11
N LEU A 8 22.15 -4.57 -27.66
CA LEU A 8 22.17 -3.28 -26.99
C LEU A 8 20.97 -3.20 -26.03
N LEU A 9 21.14 -3.73 -24.82
CA LEU A 9 20.23 -3.41 -23.71
C LEU A 9 20.42 -1.94 -23.31
N PRO A 10 19.34 -1.14 -23.20
CA PRO A 10 19.45 0.23 -22.71
C PRO A 10 19.92 0.22 -21.25
N SER A 11 20.99 0.97 -20.98
CA SER A 11 21.57 1.14 -19.65
C SER A 11 20.50 1.70 -18.70
N ARG A 12 20.17 0.92 -17.67
CA ARG A 12 19.35 1.40 -16.55
C ARG A 12 20.04 2.64 -15.96
N LYS A 13 19.46 3.82 -16.18
CA LYS A 13 19.83 5.06 -15.50
C LYS A 13 19.83 4.79 -13.99
N LYS A 14 21.02 4.71 -13.39
CA LYS A 14 21.18 4.78 -11.94
C LYS A 14 20.65 6.15 -11.53
N ARG A 15 19.47 6.17 -10.91
CA ARG A 15 18.92 7.38 -10.28
C ARG A 15 19.91 7.78 -9.19
N CYS A 16 20.67 8.83 -9.46
CA CYS A 16 21.57 9.45 -8.51
C CYS A 16 20.68 10.18 -7.48
N THR A 17 20.19 9.45 -6.48
CA THR A 17 19.57 10.08 -5.32
C THR A 17 20.70 10.77 -4.56
N THR A 18 20.59 12.09 -4.42
CA THR A 18 21.54 12.89 -3.67
C THR A 18 21.68 12.32 -2.26
N SER A 19 22.91 12.13 -1.77
CA SER A 19 23.20 11.60 -0.43
C SER A 19 22.32 12.25 0.67
N LYS A 20 22.11 13.57 0.54
CA LYS A 20 21.25 14.36 1.43
C LYS A 20 19.76 13.96 1.39
N GLY A 21 19.22 13.67 0.21
CA GLY A 21 17.83 13.22 0.06
C GLY A 21 17.60 11.85 0.72
N ARG A 22 18.62 11.00 0.73
CA ARG A 22 18.58 9.71 1.44
C ARG A 22 18.57 9.89 2.95
N ILE A 23 19.42 10.78 3.50
CA ILE A 23 19.46 11.09 4.93
C ILE A 23 18.11 11.66 5.40
N ILE A 24 17.51 12.58 4.63
CA ILE A 24 16.19 13.13 4.94
C ILE A 24 15.13 12.03 4.95
N ALA A 25 15.15 11.13 3.96
CA ALA A 25 14.19 10.04 3.87
C ALA A 25 14.32 9.05 5.04
N GLU A 26 15.54 8.66 5.40
CA GLU A 26 15.80 7.75 6.52
C GLU A 26 15.41 8.40 7.86
N ALA A 27 15.76 9.67 8.08
CA ALA A 27 15.35 10.42 9.27
C ALA A 27 13.83 10.56 9.39
N LEU A 28 13.16 10.86 8.27
CA LEU A 28 11.70 10.94 8.19
C LEU A 28 11.05 9.59 8.48
N ASP A 29 11.53 8.51 7.87
CA ASP A 29 10.97 7.17 8.08
C ASP A 29 11.12 6.71 9.53
N ASN A 30 12.29 6.93 10.15
CA ASN A 30 12.51 6.64 11.57
C ASN A 30 11.54 7.42 12.48
N GLN A 31 11.27 8.68 12.14
CA GLN A 31 10.38 9.53 12.90
C GLN A 31 8.91 9.13 12.75
N LEU A 32 8.50 8.79 11.52
CA LEU A 32 7.15 8.27 11.26
C LEU A 32 6.95 6.93 11.96
N LEU A 33 7.93 6.02 11.92
CA LEU A 33 7.91 4.78 12.70
C LEU A 33 7.74 5.05 14.20
N HIS A 34 8.46 6.02 14.76
CA HIS A 34 8.28 6.36 16.19
C HIS A 34 6.86 6.83 16.51
N PHE A 35 6.24 7.66 15.66
CA PHE A 35 4.84 8.05 15.83
C PHE A 35 3.86 6.90 15.68
N ALA A 36 4.17 5.96 14.80
CA ALA A 36 3.37 4.78 14.57
C ALA A 36 3.42 3.81 15.77
N HIS A 37 4.61 3.54 16.32
CA HIS A 37 4.79 2.72 17.53
C HIS A 37 4.14 3.31 18.80
N THR A 38 3.99 4.64 18.84
CA THR A 38 3.41 5.35 19.99
C THR A 38 1.93 5.69 19.79
N ASP A 39 1.31 5.20 18.71
CA ASP A 39 -0.04 5.53 18.23
C ASP A 39 -0.37 7.04 18.34
N THR A 40 0.65 7.87 18.13
CA THR A 40 0.58 9.28 18.46
C THR A 40 0.18 10.07 17.22
N ARG A 41 -0.94 10.79 17.34
CA ARG A 41 -1.40 11.74 16.33
C ARG A 41 -0.37 12.83 16.08
N PHE A 42 -0.08 13.12 14.81
CA PHE A 42 0.90 14.13 14.43
C PHE A 42 0.43 15.00 13.27
N THR A 43 0.99 16.20 13.18
CA THR A 43 0.81 17.11 12.06
C THR A 43 2.10 17.22 11.26
N ILE A 44 2.00 17.60 9.98
CA ILE A 44 3.16 17.84 9.10
C ILE A 44 4.15 18.83 9.74
N ALA A 45 3.64 19.84 10.47
CA ALA A 45 4.48 20.82 11.16
C ALA A 45 5.26 20.21 12.32
N LYS A 46 4.65 19.29 13.09
CA LYS A 46 5.29 18.57 14.20
C LYS A 46 6.43 17.68 13.70
N VAL A 47 6.19 16.91 12.64
CA VAL A 47 7.22 16.07 11.99
C VAL A 47 8.35 16.94 11.44
N ARG A 48 8.04 18.01 10.70
CA ARG A 48 9.06 18.95 10.18
C ARG A 48 9.91 19.55 11.29
N ASN A 49 9.29 20.02 12.37
CA ASN A 49 10.02 20.64 13.48
C ASN A 49 10.92 19.63 14.19
N ALA A 50 10.48 18.38 14.29
CA ALA A 50 11.25 17.33 14.92
C ALA A 50 12.41 16.83 14.01
N LEU A 51 12.27 16.91 12.68
CA LEU A 51 13.38 16.75 11.73
C LEU A 51 14.40 17.88 11.86
N LEU A 52 13.96 19.13 12.01
CA LEU A 52 14.86 20.27 12.21
C LEU A 52 15.60 20.25 13.55
N ALA A 53 15.09 19.50 14.55
CA ALA A 53 15.75 19.32 15.83
C ALA A 53 16.94 18.34 15.75
N GLN A 54 17.07 17.59 14.65
CA GLN A 54 18.22 16.70 14.44
C GLN A 54 19.42 17.51 13.91
N PRO A 55 20.63 17.29 14.46
CA PRO A 55 21.81 18.07 14.11
C PRO A 55 22.21 17.92 12.64
N GLU A 56 21.89 16.79 12.00
CA GLU A 56 22.19 16.53 10.59
C GLU A 56 21.29 17.31 9.62
N LEU A 57 20.14 17.78 10.10
CA LEU A 57 19.10 18.43 9.31
C LEU A 57 18.83 19.88 9.73
N ALA A 58 19.54 20.39 10.75
CA ALA A 58 19.38 21.74 11.27
C ALA A 58 19.61 22.83 10.21
N ASP A 59 20.54 22.59 9.26
CA ASP A 59 20.87 23.52 8.18
C ASP A 59 19.95 23.40 6.94
N HIS A 60 18.98 22.49 6.94
CA HIS A 60 18.11 22.26 5.79
C HIS A 60 16.98 23.29 5.68
N ASN A 61 16.58 23.57 4.43
CA ASN A 61 15.50 24.50 4.15
C ASN A 61 14.16 23.95 4.66
N LYS A 62 13.53 24.68 5.59
CA LYS A 62 12.23 24.34 6.21
C LYS A 62 11.13 24.07 5.18
N THR A 63 11.15 24.76 4.06
CA THR A 63 10.17 24.61 2.98
C THR A 63 10.38 23.30 2.22
N GLN A 64 11.62 22.92 1.94
CA GLN A 64 11.93 21.65 1.29
C GLN A 64 11.60 20.46 2.18
N LEU A 65 11.93 20.53 3.47
CA LEU A 65 11.54 19.51 4.45
C LEU A 65 10.02 19.35 4.54
N ARG A 66 9.26 20.46 4.51
CA ARG A 66 7.79 20.39 4.47
C ARG A 66 7.30 19.62 3.24
N TYR A 67 7.87 19.87 2.06
CA TYR A 67 7.49 19.14 0.85
C TYR A 67 7.86 17.66 0.93
N HIS A 68 9.04 17.32 1.43
CA HIS A 68 9.44 15.93 1.64
C HIS A 68 8.50 15.18 2.60
N VAL A 69 8.13 15.81 3.73
CA VAL A 69 7.16 15.23 4.67
C VAL A 69 5.81 15.04 3.99
N ARG A 70 5.31 16.07 3.27
CA ARG A 70 4.01 15.99 2.58
C ARG A 70 3.99 14.90 1.52
N ASP A 71 4.99 14.87 0.64
CA ASP A 71 5.04 13.91 -0.46
C ASP A 71 5.19 12.47 0.05
N ARG A 72 5.92 12.28 1.15
CA ARG A 72 6.00 10.96 1.81
C ARG A 72 4.67 10.57 2.43
N LEU A 73 3.99 11.51 3.09
CA LEU A 73 2.72 11.26 3.75
C LEU A 73 1.61 10.97 2.76
N ASN A 74 1.54 11.71 1.66
CA ASN A 74 0.64 11.43 0.55
C ASN A 74 0.87 10.03 -0.02
N LYS A 75 2.13 9.59 -0.18
CA LYS A 75 2.42 8.22 -0.59
C LYS A 75 1.96 7.19 0.43
N LEU A 76 2.09 7.48 1.73
CA LEU A 76 1.63 6.58 2.80
C LEU A 76 0.10 6.52 2.85
N GLU A 77 -0.58 7.64 2.60
CA GLU A 77 -2.03 7.74 2.46
C GLU A 77 -2.53 6.97 1.24
N GLU A 78 -1.88 7.12 0.07
CA GLU A 78 -2.14 6.32 -1.13
C GLU A 78 -1.96 4.82 -0.89
N MET A 79 -0.98 4.44 -0.06
CA MET A 79 -0.72 3.04 0.33
C MET A 79 -1.63 2.55 1.46
N GLY A 80 -2.53 3.39 2.00
CA GLY A 80 -3.40 3.03 3.13
C GLY A 80 -2.67 2.85 4.47
N LEU A 81 -1.41 3.25 4.57
CA LEU A 81 -0.57 3.14 5.78
C LEU A 81 -0.65 4.38 6.68
N ALA A 82 -1.29 5.46 6.20
CA ALA A 82 -1.54 6.66 6.98
C ALA A 82 -2.98 7.13 6.76
N GLU A 83 -3.65 7.50 7.84
CA GLU A 83 -5.01 8.01 7.85
C GLU A 83 -5.03 9.44 8.34
N ARG A 84 -5.86 10.27 7.70
CA ARG A 84 -6.17 11.61 8.17
C ARG A 84 -7.30 11.54 9.18
N VAL A 85 -6.96 11.61 10.46
CA VAL A 85 -7.88 11.37 11.58
C VAL A 85 -8.69 12.63 11.94
N ASP A 86 -8.11 13.83 11.77
CA ASP A 86 -8.77 15.06 12.21
C ASP A 86 -8.16 16.32 11.54
N ILE A 87 -8.69 17.49 11.89
CA ILE A 87 -8.22 18.81 11.47
C ILE A 87 -7.97 19.69 12.71
N GLU A 88 -6.72 20.07 12.93
CA GLU A 88 -6.32 20.97 14.01
C GLU A 88 -6.35 22.45 13.57
N GLY A 89 -7.17 23.27 14.23
CA GLY A 89 -7.18 24.73 14.06
C GLY A 89 -7.50 25.20 12.63
N GLN A 90 -6.65 26.05 12.04
CA GLN A 90 -6.79 26.55 10.65
C GLN A 90 -6.47 25.46 9.61
N ASN A 91 -7.33 24.45 9.48
CA ASN A 91 -7.27 23.42 8.43
C ASN A 91 -5.97 22.59 8.41
N ARG A 92 -5.32 22.34 9.56
CA ARG A 92 -4.11 21.53 9.61
C ARG A 92 -4.50 20.06 9.75
N PRO A 93 -4.29 19.21 8.73
CA PRO A 93 -4.60 17.79 8.85
C PRO A 93 -3.75 17.13 9.95
N ILE A 94 -4.43 16.40 10.83
CA ILE A 94 -3.83 15.49 11.79
C ILE A 94 -3.81 14.10 11.15
N TYR A 95 -2.65 13.46 11.21
CA TYR A 95 -2.42 12.14 10.66
C TYR A 95 -2.09 11.15 11.75
N ARG A 96 -2.45 9.90 11.50
CA ARG A 96 -2.07 8.71 12.27
C ARG A 96 -1.54 7.67 11.30
N LEU A 97 -0.46 6.99 11.67
CA LEU A 97 0.05 5.85 10.91
C LEU A 97 -0.64 4.59 11.40
N ILE A 98 -1.11 3.79 10.45
CA ILE A 98 -1.67 2.47 10.72
C ILE A 98 -0.53 1.47 10.52
N LEU A 99 -0.02 0.93 11.62
CA LEU A 99 0.76 -0.31 11.56
C LEU A 99 -0.25 -1.44 11.68
N ASP A 100 -0.19 -2.41 10.76
CA ASP A 100 -0.83 -3.71 10.93
C ASP A 100 -0.12 -4.46 12.06
N ASP A 101 -0.26 -3.98 13.29
CA ASP A 101 -0.22 -4.84 14.46
C ASP A 101 -1.50 -5.67 14.37
N SER A 102 -1.38 -6.82 13.72
CA SER A 102 -2.37 -7.87 13.76
C SER A 102 -2.60 -8.27 15.21
N ASP A 103 -3.46 -7.55 15.93
CA ASP A 103 -4.22 -8.02 17.09
C ASP A 103 -5.25 -6.95 17.53
N ALA A 104 -6.49 -7.42 17.71
CA ALA A 104 -7.62 -6.77 18.40
C ALA A 104 -8.38 -5.62 17.71
N SER A 105 -9.46 -5.96 17.00
CA SER A 105 -10.83 -5.81 17.53
C SER A 105 -11.86 -6.18 16.45
N CYS A 106 -12.42 -7.36 16.61
CA CYS A 106 -13.72 -7.69 16.04
C CYS A 106 -14.75 -6.90 16.83
N ASP A 107 -15.14 -5.71 16.36
CA ASP A 107 -16.41 -5.12 16.80
C ASP A 107 -17.49 -5.56 15.83
N GLU A 108 -18.21 -6.59 16.28
CA GLU A 108 -19.58 -6.85 15.85
C GLU A 108 -20.41 -5.59 16.03
N VAL A 109 -20.95 -5.05 14.94
CA VAL A 109 -22.18 -4.25 15.03
C VAL A 109 -23.29 -5.02 14.35
N SER A 110 -23.88 -5.86 15.21
CA SER A 110 -25.25 -6.32 15.27
C SER A 110 -26.17 -5.86 14.13
N ALA A 111 -26.66 -6.86 13.40
CA ALA A 111 -27.88 -6.76 12.62
C ALA A 111 -29.03 -6.34 13.53
N GLU A 112 -29.71 -5.25 13.20
CA GLU A 112 -31.12 -5.09 13.55
C GLU A 112 -31.88 -4.59 12.33
N ALA A 113 -32.67 -5.52 11.79
CA ALA A 113 -33.60 -5.30 10.71
C ALA A 113 -34.87 -4.66 11.25
N THR A 114 -35.18 -3.45 10.78
CA THR A 114 -36.57 -2.96 10.73
C THR A 114 -36.73 -2.00 9.56
N SER A 115 -37.38 -2.51 8.51
CA SER A 115 -38.18 -1.77 7.53
C SER A 115 -39.64 -2.21 7.72
N PRO A 116 -40.69 -1.55 7.17
CA PRO A 116 -40.67 -0.53 6.10
C PRO A 116 -41.69 0.64 6.30
N VAL A 117 -41.86 1.43 5.23
CA VAL A 117 -43.03 2.26 4.81
C VAL A 117 -42.81 3.76 5.01
N ASP A 118 -43.02 4.66 4.05
CA ASP A 118 -43.27 4.64 2.60
C ASP A 118 -43.25 6.14 2.16
N THR A 119 -43.03 6.37 0.86
CA THR A 119 -43.42 7.56 0.08
C THR A 119 -42.76 8.91 0.45
N THR A 120 -42.12 9.68 -0.43
CA THR A 120 -42.47 9.98 -1.82
C THR A 120 -41.32 10.77 -2.48
N HIS A 121 -41.08 10.49 -3.75
CA HIS A 121 -40.71 11.45 -4.81
C HIS A 121 -39.27 12.00 -4.89
N LEU A 122 -38.64 11.68 -6.04
CA LEU A 122 -37.85 12.52 -6.96
C LEU A 122 -36.39 12.08 -7.24
N THR A 123 -36.19 11.82 -8.54
CA THR A 123 -34.96 11.92 -9.37
C THR A 123 -33.93 10.78 -9.34
N PRO A 124 -33.64 10.15 -10.51
CA PRO A 124 -32.53 9.22 -10.67
C PRO A 124 -31.31 9.98 -11.21
N THR A 125 -30.33 10.31 -10.35
CA THR A 125 -29.09 10.93 -10.85
C THR A 125 -27.87 10.68 -9.94
N SER A 126 -27.45 9.43 -9.71
CA SER A 126 -26.14 9.16 -9.07
C SER A 126 -25.64 7.72 -9.32
N THR A 127 -25.40 7.29 -10.56
CA THR A 127 -24.77 5.97 -10.83
C THR A 127 -23.27 6.04 -11.08
N THR A 128 -22.71 7.24 -11.27
CA THR A 128 -21.29 7.43 -11.54
C THR A 128 -20.43 7.31 -10.29
N ASP A 129 -20.88 7.86 -9.15
CA ASP A 129 -20.11 7.81 -7.88
C ASP A 129 -19.87 6.37 -7.40
N ASP A 130 -20.87 5.49 -7.50
CA ASP A 130 -20.74 4.08 -7.08
C ASP A 130 -19.74 3.29 -7.95
N THR A 131 -19.63 3.63 -9.24
CA THR A 131 -18.73 2.95 -10.18
C THR A 131 -17.29 3.41 -9.99
N ASP A 132 -17.09 4.71 -9.79
CA ASP A 132 -15.79 5.30 -9.48
C ASP A 132 -15.23 4.78 -8.14
N ASP A 133 -16.08 4.65 -7.11
CA ASP A 133 -15.70 4.08 -5.82
C ASP A 133 -15.30 2.60 -5.94
N LEU A 134 -16.03 1.81 -6.74
CA LEU A 134 -15.69 0.43 -7.03
C LEU A 134 -14.36 0.31 -7.80
N LEU A 135 -14.12 1.16 -8.80
CA LEU A 135 -12.86 1.18 -9.53
C LEU A 135 -11.67 1.54 -8.63
N ALA A 136 -11.84 2.50 -7.72
CA ALA A 136 -10.84 2.86 -6.73
C ALA A 136 -10.56 1.71 -5.76
N PHE A 137 -11.59 1.00 -5.30
CA PHE A 137 -11.44 -0.22 -4.50
C PHE A 137 -10.65 -1.29 -5.25
N LEU A 138 -11.02 -1.61 -6.50
CA LEU A 138 -10.35 -2.64 -7.28
C LEU A 138 -8.89 -2.31 -7.55
N GLU A 139 -8.54 -1.03 -7.71
CA GLU A 139 -7.15 -0.60 -7.85
C GLU A 139 -6.35 -0.83 -6.57
N ARG A 140 -6.89 -0.49 -5.38
CA ARG A 140 -6.23 -0.78 -4.09
C ARG A 140 -6.06 -2.28 -3.88
N ASP A 141 -7.12 -3.05 -4.11
CA ASP A 141 -7.14 -4.50 -3.98
C ASP A 141 -6.10 -5.16 -4.91
N ARG A 142 -5.95 -4.67 -6.14
CA ARG A 142 -4.92 -5.14 -7.07
C ARG A 142 -3.50 -4.97 -6.54
N HIS A 143 -3.21 -3.82 -5.91
CA HIS A 143 -1.89 -3.57 -5.31
C HIS A 143 -1.62 -4.51 -4.13
N GLN A 144 -2.64 -4.74 -3.30
CA GLN A 144 -2.55 -5.65 -2.18
C GLN A 144 -2.34 -7.11 -2.64
N LEU A 145 -3.15 -7.58 -3.59
CA LEU A 145 -3.03 -8.91 -4.19
C LEU A 145 -1.67 -9.15 -4.82
N SER A 146 -1.13 -8.15 -5.54
CA SER A 146 0.21 -8.22 -6.14
C SER A 146 1.30 -8.42 -5.07
N THR A 147 1.25 -7.63 -4.00
CA THR A 147 2.22 -7.71 -2.90
C THR A 147 2.14 -9.06 -2.18
N GLN A 148 0.92 -9.53 -1.87
CA GLN A 148 0.72 -10.82 -1.23
C GLN A 148 1.16 -11.98 -2.13
N MET A 149 0.90 -11.89 -3.43
CA MET A 149 1.32 -12.91 -4.40
C MET A 149 2.84 -12.99 -4.47
N GLN A 150 3.53 -11.85 -4.53
CA GLN A 150 4.99 -11.81 -4.53
C GLN A 150 5.58 -12.42 -3.25
N ALA A 151 4.96 -12.14 -2.09
CA ALA A 151 5.36 -12.76 -0.83
C ALA A 151 5.19 -14.29 -0.87
N ALA A 152 4.03 -14.79 -1.29
CA ALA A 152 3.76 -16.23 -1.39
C ALA A 152 4.69 -16.95 -2.38
N ILE A 153 5.04 -16.31 -3.51
CA ILE A 153 6.02 -16.83 -4.46
C ILE A 153 7.40 -16.92 -3.81
N SER A 154 7.85 -15.83 -3.16
CA SER A 154 9.17 -15.82 -2.50
C SER A 154 9.28 -16.85 -1.37
N GLU A 155 8.17 -17.08 -0.66
CA GLU A 155 8.08 -18.12 0.37
C GLU A 155 8.22 -19.52 -0.25
N ALA A 156 7.53 -19.80 -1.35
CA ALA A 156 7.67 -21.07 -2.07
C ALA A 156 9.10 -21.29 -2.59
N GLU A 157 9.72 -20.26 -3.18
CA GLU A 157 11.11 -20.31 -3.63
C GLU A 157 12.07 -20.59 -2.47
N TYR A 158 11.85 -19.95 -1.31
CA TYR A 158 12.65 -20.19 -0.12
C TYR A 158 12.54 -21.66 0.34
N TYR A 159 11.33 -22.22 0.44
CA TYR A 159 11.16 -23.62 0.82
C TYR A 159 11.80 -24.58 -0.18
N GLN A 160 11.76 -24.29 -1.48
CA GLN A 160 12.49 -25.08 -2.49
C GLN A 160 14.00 -25.04 -2.27
N GLN A 161 14.56 -23.87 -1.97
CA GLN A 161 15.98 -23.73 -1.66
C GLN A 161 16.38 -24.50 -0.40
N VAL A 162 15.56 -24.44 0.66
CA VAL A 162 15.80 -25.19 1.89
C VAL A 162 15.72 -26.70 1.64
N LEU A 163 14.73 -27.18 0.88
CA LEU A 163 14.62 -28.59 0.49
C LEU A 163 15.83 -29.09 -0.30
N THR A 164 16.39 -28.24 -1.16
CA THR A 164 17.59 -28.57 -1.93
C THR A 164 18.80 -28.79 -1.03
N ARG A 165 18.93 -28.00 0.05
CA ARG A 165 20.03 -28.11 1.03
C ARG A 165 19.81 -29.21 2.06
N TYR A 166 18.55 -29.46 2.44
CA TYR A 166 18.16 -30.38 3.50
C TYR A 166 17.09 -31.36 3.01
N PRO A 167 17.45 -32.29 2.10
CA PRO A 167 16.47 -33.21 1.51
C PRO A 167 15.86 -34.18 2.53
N GLN A 168 16.52 -34.40 3.68
CA GLN A 168 16.01 -35.27 4.75
C GLN A 168 14.79 -34.69 5.47
N GLU A 169 14.65 -33.35 5.50
CA GLU A 169 13.52 -32.66 6.13
C GLU A 169 12.29 -32.55 5.20
N LYS A 170 12.28 -33.30 4.08
CA LYS A 170 11.24 -33.23 3.06
C LYS A 170 9.83 -33.41 3.61
N SER A 171 9.63 -34.34 4.54
CA SER A 171 8.32 -34.60 5.16
C SER A 171 7.76 -33.39 5.90
N ARG A 172 8.62 -32.49 6.41
CA ARG A 172 8.21 -31.29 7.16
C ARG A 172 8.09 -30.06 6.26
N ILE A 173 8.96 -29.93 5.26
CA ILE A 173 9.00 -28.74 4.41
C ILE A 173 8.04 -28.84 3.21
N SER A 174 7.85 -30.03 2.62
CA SER A 174 6.94 -30.20 1.47
C SER A 174 5.51 -29.70 1.73
N PRO A 175 4.88 -29.96 2.89
CA PRO A 175 3.56 -29.40 3.19
C PRO A 175 3.53 -27.86 3.23
N LEU A 176 4.62 -27.21 3.66
CA LEU A 176 4.73 -25.75 3.68
C LEU A 176 4.89 -25.18 2.27
N LEU A 177 5.71 -25.84 1.46
CA LEU A 177 5.85 -25.52 0.03
C LEU A 177 4.51 -25.63 -0.71
N ASP A 178 3.78 -26.73 -0.50
CA ASP A 178 2.48 -26.94 -1.14
C ASP A 178 1.46 -25.87 -0.72
N LYS A 179 1.47 -25.44 0.55
CA LYS A 179 0.64 -24.34 1.04
C LYS A 179 0.99 -23.02 0.36
N ALA A 180 2.27 -22.68 0.26
CA ALA A 180 2.74 -21.46 -0.39
C ALA A 180 2.36 -21.43 -1.88
N ILE A 181 2.52 -22.55 -2.60
CA ILE A 181 2.11 -22.71 -4.01
C ILE A 181 0.59 -22.58 -4.16
N LYS A 182 -0.20 -23.23 -3.31
CA LYS A 182 -1.66 -23.11 -3.36
C LYS A 182 -2.10 -21.67 -3.11
N ARG A 183 -1.51 -21.01 -2.11
CA ARG A 183 -1.78 -19.61 -1.78
C ARG A 183 -1.47 -18.69 -2.96
N SER A 184 -0.32 -18.85 -3.62
CA SER A 184 0.02 -18.04 -4.79
C SER A 184 -0.95 -18.26 -5.95
N GLY A 185 -1.42 -19.50 -6.16
CA GLY A 185 -2.47 -19.83 -7.13
C GLY A 185 -3.81 -19.15 -6.83
N THR A 186 -4.25 -19.16 -5.56
CA THR A 186 -5.48 -18.47 -5.13
C THR A 186 -5.38 -16.96 -5.33
N LEU A 187 -4.27 -16.35 -4.93
CA LEU A 187 -4.02 -14.92 -5.11
C LEU A 187 -3.99 -14.51 -6.58
N LYS A 188 -3.40 -15.34 -7.44
CA LYS A 188 -3.45 -15.15 -8.89
C LYS A 188 -4.89 -15.17 -9.41
N GLY A 189 -5.70 -16.14 -8.97
CA GLY A 189 -7.12 -16.22 -9.37
C GLY A 189 -7.92 -14.98 -8.96
N GLN A 190 -7.68 -14.46 -7.75
CA GLN A 190 -8.29 -13.21 -7.28
C GLN A 190 -7.84 -12.02 -8.13
N TRP A 191 -6.55 -11.96 -8.48
CA TRP A 191 -6.01 -10.90 -9.33
C TRP A 191 -6.59 -10.94 -10.75
N ASP A 192 -6.72 -12.13 -11.35
CA ASP A 192 -7.33 -12.31 -12.67
C ASP A 192 -8.83 -11.90 -12.66
N ALA A 193 -9.54 -12.22 -11.57
CA ALA A 193 -10.93 -11.83 -11.38
C ALA A 193 -11.09 -10.30 -11.23
N ASN A 194 -10.22 -9.66 -10.44
CA ASN A 194 -10.17 -8.21 -10.28
C ASN A 194 -9.95 -7.51 -11.63
N LEU A 195 -8.98 -7.99 -12.43
CA LEU A 195 -8.71 -7.45 -13.76
C LEU A 195 -9.92 -7.60 -14.70
N THR A 196 -10.58 -8.76 -14.66
CA THR A 196 -11.78 -9.01 -15.47
C THR A 196 -12.91 -8.06 -15.11
N LEU A 197 -13.16 -7.86 -13.81
CA LEU A 197 -14.21 -6.96 -13.32
C LEU A 197 -13.96 -5.51 -13.76
N ARG A 198 -12.70 -5.04 -13.64
CA ARG A 198 -12.35 -3.69 -14.10
C ARG A 198 -12.57 -3.51 -15.60
N HIS A 199 -12.17 -4.47 -16.42
CA HIS A 199 -12.40 -4.41 -17.86
C HIS A 199 -13.88 -4.32 -18.20
N GLN A 200 -14.74 -5.03 -17.46
CA GLN A 200 -16.20 -4.96 -17.65
C GLN A 200 -16.74 -3.58 -17.29
N LEU A 201 -16.30 -2.99 -16.17
CA LEU A 201 -16.75 -1.66 -15.74
C LEU A 201 -16.32 -0.57 -16.72
N THR A 202 -15.07 -0.57 -17.17
CA THR A 202 -14.57 0.43 -18.13
C THR A 202 -15.19 0.27 -19.53
N ALA A 203 -15.47 -0.97 -19.96
CA ALA A 203 -16.12 -1.20 -21.25
C ALA A 203 -17.60 -0.78 -21.27
N GLN A 204 -18.24 -0.74 -20.11
CA GLN A 204 -19.63 -0.30 -19.95
C GLN A 204 -19.76 1.23 -20.00
N GLU A 205 -18.74 1.97 -19.55
CA GLU A 205 -18.67 3.44 -19.67
C GLU A 205 -18.52 3.91 -21.12
N ASP A 206 -17.79 3.17 -21.97
CA ASP A 206 -17.59 3.52 -23.39
C ASP A 206 -18.84 3.29 -24.27
N CYS A 207 -19.86 2.58 -23.76
CA CYS A 207 -21.12 2.28 -24.47
C CYS A 207 -22.33 3.08 -23.98
N ALA A 208 -22.18 3.91 -22.95
CA ALA A 208 -23.21 4.80 -22.41
C ALA A 208 -23.10 6.22 -22.98
#